data_AF-B2KBT1-F1
#
_entry.id   AF-B2KBT1-F1
#
_cell.length_a   1.000
_cell.length_b   1.000
_cell.length_c   1.000
_cell.angle_alpha   90.00
_cell.angle_beta   90.00
_cell.angle_gamma   90.00
#
_symmetry.space_group_name_H-M   'P 1'
#
loop_
_entity.id
_entity.type
_entity.pdbx_description
1 polymer ?
#
loop_
_entity_poly.entity_id
_entity_poly.type
_entity_poly.pdbx_seq_one_letter_code
_entity_poly.pdbx_strand_id
1 'polypeptide(L)'
;MNQSKSLSLIPSCTAHFSKLLNNRAFTLIELLVVVLIIGILAAIALPMYTKAVDKSKAVEAIGIVKNFSDANQRYLLEYGVCAPSADDLDIDLNIDTNKYTVTYSIADHCRFEIKNKKNGLLIMAYGGSYAAAQCPNGDCVYCKVSKNSTYLISLCKTFGPLATEGTYLYYRIR
;
A
#
# COMPACT_ATOMS: atom_id res chain seq x y z
N MET A 1 33.82 67.52 3.96
CA MET A 1 34.36 67.39 2.58
C MET A 1 34.75 65.93 2.40
N ASN A 2 33.83 65.08 1.96
CA ASN A 2 33.41 64.83 0.58
C ASN A 2 34.27 63.74 -0.10
N GLN A 3 33.56 62.68 -0.54
CA GLN A 3 33.86 61.67 -1.57
C GLN A 3 34.80 60.52 -1.19
N SER A 4 34.27 59.30 -0.96
CA SER A 4 33.81 58.33 -1.96
C SER A 4 34.85 58.03 -3.05
N LYS A 5 35.82 57.17 -2.73
CA LYS A 5 36.62 56.48 -3.75
C LYS A 5 36.06 55.08 -3.95
N SER A 6 35.49 54.91 -5.13
CA SER A 6 34.93 53.71 -5.73
C SER A 6 35.92 52.56 -5.73
N LEU A 7 35.49 51.46 -5.11
CA LEU A 7 36.07 50.14 -5.25
C LEU A 7 35.80 49.67 -6.68
N SER A 8 36.82 49.76 -7.52
CA SER A 8 36.84 49.17 -8.86
C SER A 8 37.35 47.73 -8.77
N LEU A 9 36.86 46.90 -9.70
CA LEU A 9 37.29 45.53 -10.01
C LEU A 9 36.55 44.39 -9.30
N ILE A 10 35.31 44.16 -9.73
CA ILE A 10 34.82 42.81 -9.97
C ILE A 10 34.63 42.72 -11.50
N PRO A 11 35.26 41.78 -12.21
CA PRO A 11 35.07 41.66 -13.66
C PRO A 11 33.61 41.27 -13.92
N SER A 12 32.92 42.06 -14.74
CA SER A 12 31.66 41.64 -15.33
C SER A 12 31.91 40.40 -16.19
N CYS A 13 31.70 39.22 -15.61
CA CYS A 13 31.32 38.04 -16.37
C CYS A 13 29.92 38.32 -16.95
N THR A 14 29.85 39.15 -18.00
CA THR A 14 28.72 39.13 -18.91
C THR A 14 28.78 37.78 -19.61
N ALA A 15 27.96 36.84 -19.13
CA ALA A 15 27.67 35.60 -19.83
C ALA A 15 27.10 35.98 -21.20
N HIS A 16 27.98 35.94 -22.20
CA HIS A 16 27.65 36.13 -23.60
C HIS A 16 26.93 34.86 -24.08
N PHE A 17 25.67 34.69 -23.67
CA PHE A 17 24.77 33.63 -24.16
C PHE A 17 24.24 34.02 -25.55
N SER A 18 25.17 34.35 -26.45
CA SER A 18 24.88 34.72 -27.82
C SER A 18 25.64 33.75 -28.69
N LYS A 19 24.86 33.03 -29.53
CA LYS A 19 25.29 32.30 -30.71
C LYS A 19 25.47 30.78 -30.60
N LEU A 20 24.48 30.07 -30.05
CA LEU A 20 24.17 28.66 -30.43
C LEU A 20 22.66 28.34 -30.44
N LEU A 21 21.78 29.34 -30.47
CA LEU A 21 20.35 29.10 -30.64
C LEU A 21 20.01 29.10 -32.12
N ASN A 22 20.09 27.92 -32.71
CA ASN A 22 19.38 27.60 -33.94
C ASN A 22 17.88 27.80 -33.66
N ASN A 23 17.36 29.00 -33.92
CA ASN A 23 16.03 29.47 -33.55
C ASN A 23 14.94 28.72 -34.34
N ARG A 24 14.67 27.46 -33.97
CA ARG A 24 13.39 26.83 -34.22
C ARG A 24 12.42 27.36 -33.16
N ALA A 25 11.72 28.43 -33.50
CA ALA A 25 10.58 28.88 -32.70
C ALA A 25 9.51 27.78 -32.76
N PHE A 26 9.25 27.10 -31.64
CA PHE A 26 8.10 26.22 -31.49
C PHE A 26 6.84 27.04 -31.73
N THR A 27 5.94 26.54 -32.57
CA THR A 27 4.69 27.25 -32.83
C THR A 27 3.77 27.12 -31.61
N LEU A 28 3.01 28.17 -31.27
CA LEU A 28 2.07 28.14 -30.14
C LEU A 28 1.04 27.02 -30.30
N ILE A 29 0.64 26.74 -31.55
CA ILE A 29 -0.29 25.66 -31.89
C ILE A 29 0.31 24.27 -31.64
N GLU A 30 1.62 24.08 -31.88
CA GLU A 30 2.31 22.82 -31.65
C GLU A 30 2.36 22.49 -30.15
N LEU A 31 2.61 23.49 -29.30
CA LEU A 31 2.50 23.29 -27.85
C LEU A 31 1.05 23.05 -27.39
N LEU A 32 0.06 23.71 -28.01
CA LEU A 32 -1.35 23.55 -27.65
C LEU A 32 -1.85 22.12 -27.91
N VAL A 33 -1.52 21.55 -29.08
CA VAL A 33 -1.91 20.17 -29.41
C VAL A 33 -1.24 19.16 -28.48
N VAL A 34 0.02 19.39 -28.09
CA VAL A 34 0.75 18.50 -27.18
C VAL A 34 0.10 18.46 -25.79
N VAL A 35 -0.21 19.62 -25.20
CA VAL A 35 -0.86 19.64 -23.88
C VAL A 35 -2.28 19.07 -23.92
N LEU A 36 -2.99 19.22 -25.04
CA LEU A 36 -4.29 18.61 -25.27
C LEU A 36 -4.19 17.07 -25.27
N ILE A 37 -3.23 16.50 -25.99
CA ILE A 37 -3.01 15.05 -26.04
C ILE A 37 -2.59 14.51 -24.66
N ILE A 38 -1.67 15.19 -23.97
CA ILE A 38 -1.25 14.81 -22.60
C ILE A 38 -2.44 14.87 -21.64
N GLY A 39 -3.32 15.87 -21.77
CA GLY A 39 -4.53 15.99 -20.95
C GLY A 39 -5.48 14.80 -21.09
N ILE A 40 -5.71 14.31 -22.31
CA ILE A 40 -6.55 13.13 -22.56
C ILE A 40 -5.92 11.87 -21.96
N LEU A 41 -4.60 11.67 -22.15
CA LEU A 41 -3.89 10.52 -21.60
C LEU A 41 -3.90 10.54 -20.06
N ALA A 42 -3.70 11.71 -19.44
CA ALA A 42 -3.70 11.85 -17.98
C ALA A 42 -5.06 11.52 -17.35
N ALA A 43 -6.16 11.90 -18.00
CA ALA A 43 -7.51 11.62 -17.51
C ALA A 43 -7.80 10.12 -17.36
N ILE A 44 -7.29 9.29 -18.27
CA ILE A 44 -7.45 7.83 -18.22
C ILE A 44 -6.40 7.19 -17.29
N ALA A 45 -5.17 7.71 -17.29
CA ALA A 45 -4.06 7.16 -16.53
C ALA A 45 -4.21 7.32 -15.01
N LEU A 46 -4.70 8.47 -14.52
CA LEU A 46 -4.82 8.77 -13.09
C LEU A 46 -5.65 7.74 -12.30
N PRO A 47 -6.89 7.40 -12.67
CA PRO A 47 -7.70 6.42 -11.92
C PRO A 47 -7.12 5.00 -11.99
N MET A 48 -6.41 4.64 -13.06
CA MET A 48 -5.72 3.35 -13.13
C MET A 48 -4.51 3.31 -12.20
N TYR A 49 -3.76 4.40 -12.13
CA TYR A 49 -2.59 4.52 -11.24
C TYR A 49 -2.97 4.41 -9.77
N THR A 50 -4.04 5.09 -9.32
CA THR A 50 -4.48 5.02 -7.92
C THR A 50 -4.89 3.60 -7.52
N LYS A 51 -5.66 2.91 -8.38
CA LYS A 51 -6.03 1.49 -8.18
C LYS A 51 -4.81 0.58 -8.06
N ALA A 52 -3.81 0.77 -8.91
CA ALA A 52 -2.58 -0.03 -8.87
C ALA A 52 -1.79 0.17 -7.57
N VAL A 53 -1.69 1.41 -7.10
CA VAL A 53 -1.02 1.74 -5.84
C VAL A 53 -1.77 1.14 -4.65
N ASP A 54 -3.10 1.21 -4.63
CA ASP A 54 -3.90 0.69 -3.53
C ASP A 54 -3.88 -0.83 -3.47
N LYS A 55 -3.82 -1.49 -4.63
CA LYS A 55 -3.55 -2.93 -4.72
C LYS A 55 -2.19 -3.28 -4.12
N SER A 56 -1.13 -2.51 -4.42
CA SER A 56 0.20 -2.78 -3.87
C SER A 56 0.19 -2.74 -2.34
N LYS A 57 -0.50 -1.77 -1.75
CA LYS A 57 -0.69 -1.64 -0.30
C LYS A 57 -1.47 -2.81 0.29
N ALA A 58 -2.49 -3.28 -0.41
CA ALA A 58 -3.25 -4.44 0.04
C ALA A 58 -2.37 -5.70 0.13
N VAL A 59 -1.56 -5.96 -0.90
CA VAL A 59 -0.62 -7.09 -0.93
C VAL A 59 0.42 -6.99 0.19
N GLU A 60 0.94 -5.80 0.45
CA GLU A 60 1.83 -5.53 1.58
C GLU A 60 1.16 -5.89 2.92
N ALA A 61 -0.06 -5.40 3.14
CA ALA A 61 -0.82 -5.67 4.37
C ALA A 61 -1.15 -7.17 4.55
N ILE A 62 -1.43 -7.90 3.46
CA ILE A 62 -1.58 -9.36 3.50
C ILE A 62 -0.30 -10.04 4.00
N GLY A 63 0.87 -9.61 3.51
CA GLY A 63 2.16 -10.15 3.93
C GLY A 63 2.40 -9.95 5.43
N ILE A 64 2.11 -8.76 5.93
CA ILE A 64 2.24 -8.42 7.36
C ILE A 64 1.33 -9.32 8.20
N VAL A 65 0.04 -9.43 7.85
CA VAL A 65 -0.92 -10.25 8.61
C VAL A 65 -0.55 -11.73 8.56
N LYS A 66 -0.02 -12.22 7.44
CA LYS A 66 0.48 -13.60 7.35
C LYS A 66 1.64 -13.83 8.33
N ASN A 67 2.65 -12.96 8.30
CA ASN A 67 3.81 -13.10 9.20
C ASN A 67 3.36 -13.07 10.66
N PHE A 68 2.45 -12.17 11.00
CA PHE A 68 1.82 -12.10 12.32
C PHE A 68 1.11 -13.40 12.69
N SER A 69 0.30 -13.95 11.79
CA SER A 69 -0.46 -15.17 12.02
C SER A 69 0.46 -16.37 12.26
N ASP A 70 1.53 -16.49 11.46
CA ASP A 70 2.53 -17.54 11.58
C ASP A 70 3.32 -17.41 12.91
N ALA A 71 3.69 -16.18 13.30
CA ALA A 71 4.38 -15.94 14.58
C ALA A 71 3.49 -16.23 15.79
N ASN A 72 2.22 -15.80 15.76
CA ASN A 72 1.28 -16.13 16.82
C ASN A 72 1.02 -17.63 16.90
N GLN A 73 1.01 -18.33 15.77
CA GLN A 73 0.87 -19.78 15.78
C GLN A 73 2.07 -20.45 16.47
N ARG A 74 3.30 -19.98 16.22
CA ARG A 74 4.49 -20.48 16.92
C ARG A 74 4.39 -20.23 18.42
N TYR A 75 4.05 -19.01 18.83
CA TYR A 75 3.88 -18.65 20.23
C TYR A 75 2.79 -19.51 20.91
N LEU A 76 1.66 -19.72 20.23
CA LEU A 76 0.57 -20.56 20.72
C LEU A 76 1.00 -22.03 20.89
N LEU A 77 1.83 -22.55 19.99
CA LEU A 77 2.35 -23.93 20.11
C LEU A 77 3.33 -24.08 21.28
N GLU A 78 4.05 -23.01 21.65
CA GLU A 78 5.03 -23.04 22.74
C GLU A 78 4.38 -22.84 24.12
N TYR A 79 3.48 -21.87 24.25
CA TYR A 79 2.90 -21.47 25.54
C TYR A 79 1.43 -21.87 25.73
N GLY A 80 0.76 -22.36 24.68
CA GLY A 80 -0.66 -22.72 24.74
C GLY A 80 -1.63 -21.54 24.84
N VAL A 81 -1.14 -20.30 24.80
CA VAL A 81 -1.92 -19.06 24.87
C VAL A 81 -1.54 -18.09 23.75
N CYS A 82 -2.41 -17.12 23.44
CA CYS A 82 -2.05 -16.01 22.54
C CYS A 82 -0.95 -15.14 23.14
N ALA A 83 -0.10 -14.55 22.29
CA ALA A 83 0.84 -13.52 22.71
C ALA A 83 0.07 -12.32 23.30
N PRO A 84 0.37 -11.80 24.50
CA PRO A 84 -0.38 -10.67 25.06
C PRO A 84 -0.14 -9.36 24.31
N SER A 85 1.01 -9.22 23.65
CA SER A 85 1.37 -8.09 22.81
C SER A 85 2.06 -8.52 21.52
N ALA A 86 2.20 -7.59 20.56
CA ALA A 86 2.96 -7.83 19.35
C ALA A 86 4.47 -7.96 19.61
N ASP A 87 4.97 -7.37 20.70
CA ASP A 87 6.39 -7.39 21.08
C ASP A 87 6.83 -8.75 21.65
N ASP A 88 5.89 -9.59 22.08
CA ASP A 88 6.15 -10.95 22.55
C ASP A 88 6.37 -11.94 21.40
N LEU A 89 6.16 -11.49 20.15
CA LEU A 89 6.36 -12.30 18.96
C LEU A 89 7.82 -12.25 18.50
N ASP A 90 8.27 -13.32 17.86
CA ASP A 90 9.61 -13.47 17.29
C ASP A 90 9.82 -12.69 15.98
N ILE A 91 8.97 -11.72 15.68
CA ILE A 91 8.99 -10.94 14.44
C ILE A 91 8.85 -9.45 14.71
N ASP A 92 9.45 -8.64 13.85
CA ASP A 92 9.20 -7.21 13.80
C ASP A 92 8.13 -6.90 12.74
N LEU A 93 7.06 -6.27 13.17
CA LEU A 93 5.97 -5.82 12.30
C LEU A 93 6.23 -4.36 11.91
N ASN A 94 6.98 -4.16 10.82
CA ASN A 94 7.15 -2.82 10.26
C ASN A 94 5.85 -2.35 9.59
N ILE A 95 4.96 -1.74 10.38
CA ILE A 95 3.66 -1.22 9.93
C ILE A 95 3.72 0.30 9.91
N ASP A 96 3.47 0.88 8.74
CA ASP A 96 3.32 2.33 8.62
C ASP A 96 2.00 2.77 9.28
N THR A 97 2.09 3.23 10.52
CA THR A 97 0.96 3.70 11.33
C THR A 97 0.28 4.94 10.77
N ASN A 98 0.89 5.65 9.80
CA ASN A 98 0.22 6.74 9.09
C ASN A 98 -0.74 6.21 8.01
N LYS A 99 -0.44 5.04 7.44
CA LYS A 99 -1.26 4.39 6.40
C LYS A 99 -2.29 3.42 6.98
N TYR A 100 -1.93 2.73 8.05
CA TYR A 100 -2.71 1.64 8.62
C TYR A 100 -3.09 1.89 10.07
N THR A 101 -4.24 1.38 10.48
CA THR A 101 -4.68 1.25 11.88
C THR A 101 -4.61 -0.23 12.25
N VAL A 102 -3.91 -0.53 13.33
CA VAL A 102 -3.72 -1.89 13.83
C VAL A 102 -4.55 -2.08 15.09
N THR A 103 -5.29 -3.19 15.17
CA THR A 103 -6.02 -3.57 16.39
C THR A 103 -5.66 -5.00 16.75
N TYR A 104 -5.29 -5.21 18.01
CA TYR A 104 -4.98 -6.53 18.56
C TYR A 104 -5.94 -6.87 19.70
N SER A 105 -6.48 -8.09 19.69
CA SER A 105 -7.39 -8.59 20.74
C SER A 105 -7.08 -10.05 21.07
N ILE A 106 -6.71 -10.29 22.32
CA ILE A 106 -6.48 -11.63 22.86
C ILE A 106 -7.77 -12.36 23.24
N ALA A 107 -8.86 -11.62 23.51
CA ALA A 107 -10.14 -12.20 23.91
C ALA A 107 -10.85 -12.93 22.75
N ASP A 108 -10.54 -12.56 21.50
CA ASP A 108 -11.19 -13.05 20.29
C ASP A 108 -10.28 -13.99 19.48
N HIS A 109 -9.68 -15.01 20.08
CA HIS A 109 -8.83 -16.00 19.38
C HIS A 109 -7.58 -15.37 18.70
N CYS A 110 -6.82 -14.57 19.45
CA CYS A 110 -5.63 -13.86 18.96
C CYS A 110 -5.91 -13.03 17.69
N ARG A 111 -7.00 -12.25 17.72
CA ARG A 111 -7.42 -11.44 16.58
C ARG A 111 -6.42 -10.32 16.34
N PHE A 112 -6.00 -10.22 15.09
CA PHE A 112 -5.20 -9.10 14.61
C PHE A 112 -5.81 -8.52 13.35
N GLU A 113 -5.99 -7.22 13.37
CA GLU A 113 -6.68 -6.50 12.31
C GLU A 113 -5.79 -5.36 11.81
N ILE A 114 -5.62 -5.30 10.49
CA ILE A 114 -5.01 -4.16 9.81
C ILE A 114 -6.07 -3.51 8.93
N LYS A 115 -6.32 -2.22 9.20
CA LYS A 115 -7.23 -1.36 8.44
C LYS A 115 -6.45 -0.29 7.71
N ASN A 116 -6.65 -0.15 6.41
CA ASN A 116 -6.13 1.01 5.67
C ASN A 116 -6.98 2.25 6.01
N LYS A 117 -6.36 3.34 6.45
CA LYS A 117 -7.07 4.57 6.87
C LYS A 117 -7.82 5.28 5.75
N LYS A 118 -7.38 5.11 4.49
CA LYS A 118 -7.96 5.80 3.32
C LYS A 118 -9.09 5.01 2.67
N ASN A 119 -8.92 3.69 2.54
CA ASN A 119 -9.79 2.87 1.71
C ASN A 119 -10.65 1.89 2.53
N GLY A 120 -10.48 1.83 3.86
CA GLY A 120 -11.23 0.94 4.73
C GLY A 120 -10.94 -0.56 4.54
N LEU A 121 -9.98 -0.92 3.67
CA LEU A 121 -9.51 -2.29 3.47
C LEU A 121 -9.10 -2.89 4.81
N LEU A 122 -9.73 -4.01 5.15
CA LEU A 122 -9.63 -4.66 6.45
C LEU A 122 -9.17 -6.10 6.23
N ILE A 123 -8.04 -6.46 6.84
CA ILE A 123 -7.45 -7.79 6.79
C ILE A 123 -7.37 -8.29 8.23
N MET A 124 -7.80 -9.53 8.45
CA MET A 124 -7.90 -10.13 9.80
C MET A 124 -7.15 -11.45 9.89
N ALA A 125 -6.43 -11.66 10.99
CA ALA A 125 -5.90 -12.95 11.41
C ALA A 125 -6.50 -13.40 12.74
N TYR A 126 -6.62 -14.72 12.91
CA TYR A 126 -7.09 -15.41 14.10
C TYR A 126 -6.28 -16.70 14.29
N GLY A 127 -5.64 -16.89 15.45
CA GLY A 127 -5.04 -18.16 15.90
C GLY A 127 -4.41 -19.05 14.80
N GLY A 128 -3.45 -18.52 14.02
CA GLY A 128 -2.75 -19.25 12.95
C GLY A 128 -3.47 -19.36 11.61
N SER A 129 -4.59 -18.67 11.42
CA SER A 129 -5.31 -18.56 10.15
C SER A 129 -5.60 -17.09 9.83
N TYR A 130 -5.49 -16.69 8.57
CA TYR A 130 -5.67 -15.29 8.16
C TYR A 130 -6.60 -15.16 6.95
N ALA A 131 -7.58 -14.26 7.04
CA ALA A 131 -8.43 -13.84 5.95
C ALA A 131 -7.79 -12.63 5.24
N ALA A 132 -7.22 -12.86 4.07
CA ALA A 132 -6.44 -11.88 3.31
C ALA A 132 -7.13 -11.41 2.02
N ALA A 133 -7.49 -10.13 2.00
CA ALA A 133 -8.15 -9.49 0.89
C ALA A 133 -7.17 -8.81 -0.09
N GLN A 134 -7.09 -9.27 -1.36
CA GLN A 134 -6.97 -8.47 -2.63
C GLN A 134 -6.36 -9.28 -3.80
N CYS A 135 -6.99 -9.28 -5.00
CA CYS A 135 -6.35 -9.76 -6.25
C CYS A 135 -5.88 -8.66 -7.22
N PRO A 136 -5.04 -9.04 -8.21
CA PRO A 136 -4.18 -8.15 -8.98
C PRO A 136 -4.84 -7.18 -9.97
N ASN A 137 -6.15 -7.19 -10.13
CA ASN A 137 -6.82 -6.30 -11.09
C ASN A 137 -7.85 -5.36 -10.42
N GLY A 138 -8.01 -5.43 -9.09
CA GLY A 138 -8.94 -4.58 -8.35
C GLY A 138 -10.38 -5.07 -8.25
N ASP A 139 -10.71 -6.24 -8.81
CA ASP A 139 -12.13 -6.66 -8.93
C ASP A 139 -12.56 -7.81 -8.01
N CYS A 140 -11.67 -8.35 -7.18
CA CYS A 140 -12.03 -9.44 -6.25
C CYS A 140 -11.17 -9.42 -4.98
N VAL A 141 -11.84 -9.65 -3.85
CA VAL A 141 -11.26 -9.93 -2.53
C VAL A 141 -11.52 -11.42 -2.22
N TYR A 142 -10.63 -12.12 -1.52
CA TYR A 142 -10.88 -13.51 -1.12
C TYR A 142 -10.60 -13.73 0.37
N CYS A 143 -11.36 -14.60 1.01
CA CYS A 143 -11.10 -15.05 2.37
C CYS A 143 -10.39 -16.39 2.29
N LYS A 144 -9.11 -16.44 2.70
CA LYS A 144 -8.34 -17.68 2.82
C LYS A 144 -8.53 -18.25 4.23
N VAL A 145 -8.74 -19.55 4.35
CA VAL A 145 -8.91 -20.19 5.66
C VAL A 145 -8.38 -21.63 5.67
N SER A 146 -7.86 -22.06 6.82
CA SER A 146 -7.46 -23.46 7.05
C SER A 146 -8.67 -24.38 7.19
N LYS A 147 -8.56 -25.61 6.69
CA LYS A 147 -9.63 -26.62 6.78
C LYS A 147 -9.98 -27.03 8.21
N ASN A 148 -9.08 -26.79 9.16
CA ASN A 148 -9.25 -27.20 10.56
C ASN A 148 -10.06 -26.20 11.40
N SER A 149 -10.36 -24.99 10.88
CA SER A 149 -11.04 -23.95 11.66
C SER A 149 -12.48 -23.73 11.19
N THR A 150 -13.42 -24.44 11.81
CA THR A 150 -14.86 -24.37 11.47
C THR A 150 -15.43 -22.96 11.63
N TYR A 151 -14.96 -22.21 12.63
CA TYR A 151 -15.36 -20.83 12.88
C TYR A 151 -14.91 -19.88 11.76
N LEU A 152 -13.67 -20.01 11.30
CA LEU A 152 -13.18 -19.15 10.21
C LEU A 152 -13.77 -19.55 8.88
N ILE A 153 -14.12 -20.83 8.69
CA ILE A 153 -14.87 -21.29 7.52
C ILE A 153 -16.26 -20.67 7.51
N SER A 154 -16.97 -20.62 8.64
CA SER A 154 -18.28 -19.97 8.71
C SER A 154 -18.18 -18.46 8.51
N LEU A 155 -17.14 -17.81 9.05
CA LEU A 155 -16.87 -16.39 8.81
C LEU A 155 -16.55 -16.11 7.34
N CYS A 156 -15.69 -16.89 6.70
CA CYS A 156 -15.37 -16.69 5.28
C CYS A 156 -16.57 -16.94 4.36
N LYS A 157 -17.48 -17.85 4.73
CA LYS A 157 -18.74 -18.11 4.00
C LYS A 157 -19.70 -16.93 4.02
N THR A 158 -19.71 -16.07 5.06
CA THR A 158 -20.60 -14.90 5.08
C THR A 158 -20.21 -13.85 4.04
N PHE A 159 -18.92 -13.81 3.67
CA PHE A 159 -18.43 -12.87 2.68
C PHE A 159 -18.70 -13.29 1.23
N GLY A 160 -18.90 -14.59 0.96
CA GLY A 160 -19.35 -15.06 -0.34
C GLY A 160 -19.07 -16.55 -0.62
N PRO A 161 -19.32 -17.01 -1.85
CA PRO A 161 -19.23 -18.42 -2.20
C PRO A 161 -17.76 -18.91 -2.27
N LEU A 162 -17.57 -20.21 -2.07
CA LEU A 162 -16.27 -20.86 -2.22
C LEU A 162 -15.78 -20.70 -3.67
N ALA A 163 -14.58 -20.15 -3.83
CA ALA A 163 -13.92 -19.93 -5.11
C ALA A 163 -13.01 -21.10 -5.49
N THR A 164 -12.25 -21.64 -4.53
CA THR A 164 -11.28 -22.72 -4.79
C THR A 164 -10.99 -23.51 -3.51
N GLU A 165 -10.73 -24.81 -3.66
CA GLU A 165 -10.41 -25.72 -2.56
C GLU A 165 -9.05 -26.43 -2.79
N GLY A 166 -8.20 -26.44 -1.77
CA GLY A 166 -6.91 -27.14 -1.72
C GLY A 166 -6.49 -27.45 -0.28
N THR A 167 -5.22 -27.21 0.09
CA THR A 167 -4.77 -27.21 1.51
C THR A 167 -5.49 -26.14 2.33
N TYR A 168 -5.95 -25.08 1.67
CA TYR A 168 -6.76 -24.00 2.23
C TYR A 168 -8.06 -23.85 1.41
N LEU A 169 -9.06 -23.23 2.02
CA LEU A 169 -10.30 -22.83 1.37
C LEU A 169 -10.24 -21.35 1.02
N TYR A 170 -10.63 -21.00 -0.20
CA TYR A 170 -10.65 -19.63 -0.69
C TYR A 170 -12.08 -19.24 -1.02
N TYR A 171 -12.62 -18.20 -0.39
CA TYR A 171 -13.96 -17.67 -0.64
C TYR A 171 -13.88 -16.36 -1.37
N ARG A 172 -14.68 -16.15 -2.42
CA ARG A 172 -14.72 -14.86 -3.12
C ARG A 172 -15.64 -13.90 -2.36
N ILE A 173 -15.12 -12.76 -1.97
CA ILE A 173 -15.89 -11.66 -1.36
C ILE A 173 -16.51 -10.85 -2.51
N ARG A 174 -17.84 -10.69 -2.48
CA ARG A 174 -18.59 -9.84 -3.41
C ARG A 174 -18.54 -8.39 -3.03
#